data_AF-A0A9N9F9M9-F1
#
_entry.id   AF-A0A9N9F9M9-F1
#
_cell.length_a   1.000
_cell.length_b   1.000
_cell.length_c   1.000
_cell.angle_alpha   90.00
_cell.angle_beta   90.00
_cell.angle_gamma   90.00
#
_symmetry.space_group_name_H-M   'P 1'
#
loop_
_entity.id
_entity.type
_entity.pdbx_description
1 polymer ?
#
loop_
_entity_poly.entity_id
_entity_poly.type
_entity_poly.pdbx_seq_one_letter_code
_entity_poly.pdbx_strand_id
1 'polypeptide(L)'
;MKIEEWSNWETLGIDFPIHFTLYVAEVEDSVNNFGNLSARLEKSIMSKYDSINSINGENNSLKSIRFPIKCEMVKWDGWRDVLKERFDPEILNFESRNGQYAFYILPGSSVNTRVLVGNQRQAIIEFKNWNIDFVEKTISNIILSLFLPEQAAIKKFILEPSADAKVEIDSMRTMKYSPMYQVTFSLMNGDPSSLLVDWDIERAVDKYLKPFVDEISIISNMTVESQVQHYARFTFEPRKNINNENESFYLTPELLPHFINAAEWNLASAVTSYPTLNFILYVPSLEQSPLYIQDSKGNVVNNNAFLIPRWGGVVVENPNRSTGSHTFTFGELKSAMSIFIMQLRGLLG
;
A
#
# COMPACT_ATOMS: atom_id res chain seq x y z
N MET A 1 39.35 1.20 8.46
CA MET A 1 38.66 1.02 9.76
C MET A 1 37.21 1.55 9.74
N LYS A 2 36.45 1.40 8.63
CA LYS A 2 35.03 1.85 8.52
C LYS A 2 34.12 0.86 7.77
N ILE A 3 34.62 -0.32 7.40
CA ILE A 3 33.86 -1.34 6.65
C ILE A 3 33.39 -2.48 7.58
N GLU A 4 34.03 -2.67 8.74
CA GLU A 4 33.68 -3.73 9.69
C GLU A 4 32.42 -3.42 10.53
N GLU A 5 31.98 -2.16 10.64
CA GLU A 5 30.76 -1.80 11.40
C GLU A 5 29.47 -2.29 10.72
N TRP A 6 29.46 -2.46 9.40
CA TRP A 6 28.29 -2.95 8.66
C TRP A 6 28.10 -4.47 8.75
N SER A 7 29.14 -5.19 9.20
CA SER A 7 29.08 -6.64 9.45
C SER A 7 28.33 -7.01 10.74
N ASN A 8 28.04 -6.03 11.61
CA ASN A 8 27.40 -6.22 12.91
C ASN A 8 25.95 -5.70 12.97
N TRP A 9 25.25 -5.64 11.83
CA TRP A 9 23.84 -5.20 11.79
C TRP A 9 22.92 -6.05 12.70
N GLU A 10 23.32 -7.29 13.00
CA GLU A 10 22.65 -8.20 13.95
C GLU A 10 22.69 -7.70 15.42
N THR A 11 23.42 -6.63 15.72
CA THR A 11 23.54 -6.05 17.08
C THR A 11 22.81 -4.70 17.24
N LEU A 12 22.22 -4.16 16.18
CA LEU A 12 21.53 -2.88 16.21
C LEU A 12 20.07 -3.07 16.65
N GLY A 13 19.74 -2.63 17.87
CA GLY A 13 18.35 -2.45 18.29
C GLY A 13 17.65 -1.44 17.38
N ILE A 14 16.48 -1.80 16.85
CA ILE A 14 15.71 -0.94 15.94
C ILE A 14 14.63 -0.24 16.75
N ASP A 15 14.69 1.09 16.78
CA ASP A 15 13.75 1.92 17.52
C ASP A 15 12.76 2.59 16.55
N PHE A 16 11.47 2.43 16.80
CA PHE A 16 10.39 3.12 16.10
C PHE A 16 9.75 4.15 17.05
N PRO A 17 10.27 5.38 17.12
CA PRO A 17 9.80 6.36 18.09
C PRO A 17 8.41 6.91 17.71
N ILE A 18 7.52 6.93 18.70
CA ILE A 18 6.14 7.39 18.57
C ILE A 18 5.96 8.62 19.46
N HIS A 19 5.44 9.69 18.89
CA HIS A 19 5.20 10.96 19.59
C HIS A 19 3.71 11.24 19.61
N PHE A 20 3.16 11.41 20.81
CA PHE A 20 1.78 11.83 21.04
C PHE A 20 1.75 13.28 21.51
N THR A 21 1.03 14.12 20.80
CA THR A 21 0.70 15.48 21.25
C THR A 21 -0.71 15.48 21.79
N LEU A 22 -0.85 15.74 23.08
CA LEU A 22 -2.09 15.73 23.83
C LEU A 22 -2.56 17.18 24.00
N TYR A 23 -3.54 17.60 23.20
CA TYR A 23 -4.21 18.89 23.31
C TYR A 23 -5.30 18.80 24.38
N VAL A 24 -5.01 19.27 25.59
CA VAL A 24 -5.93 19.19 26.73
C VAL A 24 -6.69 20.51 26.88
N ALA A 25 -8.02 20.44 26.83
CA ALA A 25 -8.91 21.58 27.01
C ALA A 25 -8.66 22.31 28.34
N GLU A 26 -8.46 23.63 28.28
CA GLU A 26 -8.35 24.46 29.49
C GLU A 26 -9.75 24.78 30.03
N VAL A 27 -10.01 24.41 31.28
CA VAL A 27 -11.29 24.62 31.97
C VAL A 27 -11.03 25.52 33.18
N GLU A 28 -11.58 26.74 33.14
CA GLU A 28 -11.32 27.82 34.11
C GLU A 28 -11.66 27.45 35.58
N ASP A 29 -12.44 26.40 35.82
CA ASP A 29 -12.89 25.95 37.16
C ASP A 29 -12.41 24.55 37.60
N SER A 30 -11.45 23.94 36.91
CA SER A 30 -11.06 22.56 37.24
C SER A 30 -10.07 22.49 38.42
N VAL A 31 -10.51 21.87 39.53
CA VAL A 31 -9.67 21.38 40.65
C VAL A 31 -8.63 20.33 40.18
N ASN A 32 -8.75 19.84 38.95
CA ASN A 32 -7.95 18.74 38.41
C ASN A 32 -6.72 19.25 37.66
N ASN A 33 -5.54 19.07 38.26
CA ASN A 33 -4.25 19.40 37.66
C ASN A 33 -3.80 18.28 36.71
N PHE A 34 -3.79 18.55 35.40
CA PHE A 34 -3.31 17.63 34.36
C PHE A 34 -1.81 17.73 34.05
N GLY A 35 -1.05 18.56 34.79
CA GLY A 35 0.36 18.86 34.49
C GLY A 35 1.31 17.66 34.49
N ASN A 36 0.93 16.52 35.09
CA ASN A 36 1.72 15.28 35.06
C ASN A 36 1.12 14.18 34.16
N LEU A 37 0.06 14.48 33.39
CA LEU A 37 -0.63 13.49 32.57
C LEU A 37 0.30 12.84 31.53
N SER A 38 1.15 13.62 30.86
CA SER A 38 2.11 13.11 29.86
C SER A 38 3.05 12.05 30.44
N ALA A 39 3.72 12.38 31.55
CA ALA A 39 4.64 11.47 32.24
C ALA A 39 3.93 10.22 32.79
N ARG A 40 2.68 10.37 33.28
CA ARG A 40 1.86 9.24 33.72
C ARG A 40 1.50 8.31 32.56
N LEU A 41 1.15 8.87 31.40
CA LEU A 41 0.82 8.11 30.19
C LEU A 41 2.03 7.36 29.66
N GLU A 42 3.19 8.00 29.52
CA GLU A 42 4.42 7.33 29.10
C GLU A 42 4.73 6.11 29.97
N LYS A 43 4.71 6.28 31.29
CA LYS A 43 4.96 5.19 32.24
C LYS A 43 3.89 4.09 32.17
N SER A 44 2.62 4.46 32.09
CA SER A 44 1.49 3.52 32.04
C SER A 44 1.51 2.68 30.77
N ILE A 45 1.75 3.30 29.62
CA ILE A 45 1.77 2.61 28.33
C ILE A 45 3.00 1.73 28.22
N MET A 46 4.20 2.23 28.58
CA MET A 46 5.42 1.41 28.57
C MET A 46 5.31 0.20 29.51
N SER A 47 4.82 0.40 30.74
CA SER A 47 4.67 -0.71 31.70
C SER A 47 3.67 -1.77 31.23
N LYS A 48 2.55 -1.37 30.63
CA LYS A 48 1.57 -2.30 30.05
C LYS A 48 2.14 -3.02 28.83
N TYR A 49 2.90 -2.32 27.99
CA TYR A 49 3.57 -2.90 26.82
C TYR A 49 4.61 -3.95 27.22
N ASP A 50 5.48 -3.64 28.18
CA ASP A 50 6.51 -4.57 28.67
C ASP A 50 5.87 -5.81 29.30
N SER A 51 4.77 -5.62 30.04
CA SER A 51 4.00 -6.74 30.62
C SER A 51 3.42 -7.67 29.56
N ILE A 52 2.88 -7.12 28.46
CA ILE A 52 2.32 -7.91 27.35
C ILE A 52 3.42 -8.69 26.63
N ASN A 53 4.58 -8.07 26.39
CA ASN A 53 5.67 -8.74 25.70
C ASN A 53 6.40 -9.78 26.56
N SER A 54 6.46 -9.59 27.88
CA SER A 54 7.03 -10.57 28.80
C SER A 54 6.20 -11.85 28.90
N ILE A 55 4.88 -11.79 28.64
CA ILE A 55 3.98 -12.95 28.69
C ILE A 55 4.17 -13.86 27.46
N ASN A 56 4.63 -13.30 26.33
CA ASN A 56 4.76 -14.02 25.06
C ASN A 56 6.07 -14.81 24.89
N GLY A 57 6.87 -14.99 25.95
CA GLY A 57 7.89 -16.04 26.00
C GLY A 57 9.00 -15.97 24.95
N GLU A 58 9.44 -14.79 24.53
CA GLU A 58 10.59 -14.65 23.63
C GLU A 58 11.89 -14.47 24.43
N ASN A 59 12.39 -15.56 25.01
CA ASN A 59 13.80 -15.71 25.32
C ASN A 59 14.49 -16.35 24.13
N ASN A 60 14.82 -15.57 23.09
CA ASN A 60 16.05 -15.76 22.30
C ASN A 60 16.21 -14.80 21.11
N SER A 61 17.45 -14.35 20.94
CA SER A 61 18.13 -13.88 19.72
C SER A 61 18.04 -12.40 19.32
N LEU A 62 19.15 -11.70 19.60
CA LEU A 62 19.85 -10.62 18.91
C LEU A 62 19.15 -9.37 18.30
N LYS A 63 17.84 -9.35 18.02
CA LYS A 63 17.14 -8.16 17.48
C LYS A 63 16.16 -7.58 18.48
N SER A 64 16.59 -6.57 19.25
CA SER A 64 15.65 -5.81 20.11
C SER A 64 14.94 -4.73 19.29
N ILE A 65 13.68 -4.98 18.92
CA ILE A 65 12.82 -3.92 18.36
C ILE A 65 12.14 -3.21 19.51
N ARG A 66 12.24 -1.89 19.55
CA ARG A 66 11.61 -1.07 20.59
C ARG A 66 10.72 -0.01 19.96
N PHE A 67 9.66 0.33 20.67
CA PHE A 67 8.72 1.37 20.27
C PHE A 67 8.70 2.44 21.37
N PRO A 68 9.75 3.28 21.48
CA PRO A 68 9.80 4.29 22.52
C PRO A 68 8.68 5.31 22.31
N ILE A 69 7.94 5.60 23.38
CA ILE A 69 6.81 6.53 23.37
C ILE A 69 7.24 7.82 24.05
N LYS A 70 6.88 8.94 23.43
CA LYS A 70 6.96 10.27 24.01
C LYS A 70 5.59 10.93 23.97
N CYS A 71 5.17 11.50 25.08
CA CYS A 71 3.93 12.24 25.20
C CYS A 71 4.24 13.69 25.54
N GLU A 72 3.76 14.61 24.71
CA GLU A 72 3.82 16.04 24.95
C GLU A 72 2.39 16.54 25.25
N MET A 73 2.25 17.38 26.27
CA MET A 73 0.96 18.00 26.59
C MET A 73 0.97 19.45 26.15
N VAL A 74 -0.05 19.84 25.39
CA VAL A 74 -0.27 21.20 24.92
C VAL A 74 -1.60 21.68 25.48
N LYS A 75 -1.62 22.88 26.04
CA LYS A 75 -2.87 23.52 26.47
C LYS A 75 -3.69 23.90 25.24
N TRP A 76 -4.99 23.65 25.31
CA TRP A 76 -5.88 23.93 24.20
C TRP A 76 -6.99 24.89 24.62
N ASP A 77 -6.88 26.14 24.18
CA ASP A 77 -7.78 27.23 24.61
C ASP A 77 -9.01 27.35 23.70
N GLY A 78 -8.89 26.93 22.42
CA GLY A 78 -9.94 27.02 21.39
C GLY A 78 -10.94 25.87 21.36
N TRP A 79 -10.94 24.98 22.36
CA TRP A 79 -11.74 23.75 22.35
C TRP A 79 -13.26 23.98 22.35
N ARG A 80 -13.72 25.13 22.84
CA ARG A 80 -15.15 25.50 22.89
C ARG A 80 -15.75 25.69 21.50
N ASP A 81 -14.95 26.05 20.49
CA ASP A 81 -15.45 26.28 19.13
C ASP A 81 -15.65 24.96 18.37
N VAL A 82 -14.85 23.93 18.66
CA VAL A 82 -15.03 22.56 18.13
C VAL A 82 -16.34 21.93 18.61
N LEU A 83 -16.81 22.27 19.81
CA LEU A 83 -18.10 21.82 20.32
C LEU A 83 -19.30 22.47 19.61
N LYS A 84 -19.15 23.69 19.08
CA LYS A 84 -20.22 24.39 18.36
C LYS A 84 -20.40 23.84 16.93
N GLU A 85 -19.32 23.37 16.31
CA GLU A 85 -19.28 22.91 14.92
C GLU A 85 -19.43 21.38 14.79
N ARG A 86 -20.28 20.76 15.63
CA ARG A 86 -20.66 19.33 15.54
C ARG A 86 -19.50 18.31 15.62
N PHE A 87 -18.37 18.63 16.26
CA PHE A 87 -17.24 17.69 16.38
C PHE A 87 -16.62 17.27 15.04
N ASP A 88 -16.40 18.21 14.12
CA ASP A 88 -15.71 17.89 12.86
C ASP A 88 -14.17 17.93 13.04
N PRO A 89 -13.45 16.80 12.87
CA PRO A 89 -11.99 16.76 12.96
C PRO A 89 -11.27 17.43 11.78
N GLU A 90 -11.96 17.80 10.68
CA GLU A 90 -11.35 18.52 9.55
C GLU A 90 -10.98 19.98 9.87
N ILE A 91 -11.51 20.54 10.96
CA ILE A 91 -11.24 21.92 11.39
C ILE A 91 -9.86 22.06 12.07
N LEU A 92 -9.28 20.95 12.52
CA LEU A 92 -8.03 20.94 13.28
C LEU A 92 -6.85 20.84 12.31
N ASN A 93 -6.19 21.97 12.04
CA ASN A 93 -4.99 22.07 11.21
C ASN A 93 -3.80 21.32 11.84
N PHE A 94 -3.74 19.99 11.67
CA PHE A 94 -2.61 19.16 12.08
C PHE A 94 -1.86 18.62 10.86
N GLU A 95 -0.59 18.97 10.71
CA GLU A 95 0.26 18.35 9.68
C GLU A 95 0.65 16.93 10.10
N SER A 96 0.05 15.92 9.47
CA SER A 96 0.36 14.51 9.77
C SER A 96 1.79 14.14 9.34
N ARG A 97 2.64 13.79 10.30
CA ARG A 97 3.94 13.14 10.04
C ARG A 97 3.92 11.71 10.56
N ASN A 98 4.73 10.84 9.94
CA ASN A 98 4.84 9.45 10.37
C ASN A 98 5.35 9.36 11.81
N GLY A 99 4.69 8.55 12.64
CA GLY A 99 5.01 8.40 14.06
C GLY A 99 4.56 9.56 14.95
N GLN A 100 3.81 10.53 14.42
CA GLN A 100 3.24 11.63 15.19
C GLN A 100 1.71 11.53 15.22
N TYR A 101 1.14 11.64 16.42
CA TYR A 101 -0.29 11.49 16.66
C TYR A 101 -0.82 12.65 17.51
N ALA A 102 -1.98 13.19 17.14
CA ALA A 102 -2.62 14.30 17.85
C ALA A 102 -3.89 13.83 18.56
N PHE A 103 -3.97 14.05 19.87
CA PHE A 103 -5.12 13.66 20.69
C PHE A 103 -5.72 14.91 21.32
N TYR A 104 -6.93 15.25 20.91
CA TYR A 104 -7.69 16.38 21.43
C TYR A 104 -8.63 15.89 22.53
N ILE A 105 -8.41 16.37 23.74
CA ILE A 105 -9.05 15.87 24.96
C ILE A 105 -9.90 16.98 25.53
N LEU A 106 -11.20 16.73 25.65
CA LEU A 106 -12.16 17.73 26.11
C LEU A 106 -13.19 17.14 27.08
N PRO A 107 -13.71 17.96 28.03
CA PRO A 107 -14.78 17.53 28.93
C PRO A 107 -16.10 17.45 28.18
N GLY A 108 -16.86 16.38 28.42
CA GLY A 108 -18.17 16.17 27.82
C GLY A 108 -19.31 16.24 28.82
N SER A 109 -20.47 16.67 28.35
CA SER A 109 -21.75 16.50 29.07
C SER A 109 -22.47 15.19 28.70
N SER A 110 -21.87 14.40 27.81
CA SER A 110 -22.42 13.15 27.30
C SER A 110 -22.40 12.02 28.33
N VAL A 111 -23.39 11.11 28.27
CA VAL A 111 -23.53 9.94 29.18
C VAL A 111 -22.33 8.98 29.07
N ASN A 112 -21.73 8.89 27.88
CA ASN A 112 -20.59 8.03 27.57
C ASN A 112 -19.42 8.85 27.03
N THR A 113 -18.20 8.36 27.26
CA THR A 113 -16.99 8.88 26.60
C THR A 113 -17.13 8.66 25.10
N ARG A 114 -17.00 9.71 24.29
CA ARG A 114 -17.03 9.62 22.82
C ARG A 114 -15.63 9.74 22.28
N VAL A 115 -15.29 8.88 21.32
CA VAL A 115 -14.01 8.87 20.63
C VAL A 115 -14.29 9.00 19.14
N LEU A 116 -13.74 10.02 18.51
CA LEU A 116 -13.80 10.25 17.07
C LEU A 116 -12.38 10.19 16.53
N VAL A 117 -12.14 9.28 15.59
CA VAL A 117 -10.84 9.11 14.95
C VAL A 117 -10.92 9.79 13.58
N GLY A 118 -10.07 10.79 13.34
CA GLY A 118 -10.01 11.51 12.08
C GLY A 118 -9.00 10.90 11.09
N ASN A 119 -8.99 11.41 9.86
CA ASN A 119 -8.26 10.84 8.72
C ASN A 119 -6.73 11.08 8.71
N GLN A 120 -6.14 11.63 9.78
CA GLN A 120 -4.75 12.14 9.78
C GLN A 120 -3.93 11.77 11.03
N ARG A 121 -4.16 10.59 11.63
CA ARG A 121 -3.56 10.17 12.93
C ARG A 121 -3.97 11.09 14.09
N GLN A 122 -5.19 11.60 14.00
CA GLN A 122 -5.78 12.46 15.01
C GLN A 122 -7.00 11.80 15.64
N ALA A 123 -7.22 12.05 16.93
CA ALA A 123 -8.39 11.60 17.65
C ALA A 123 -8.93 12.72 18.54
N ILE A 124 -10.25 12.88 18.56
CA ILE A 124 -10.95 13.75 19.50
C ILE A 124 -11.65 12.86 20.52
N ILE A 125 -11.42 13.13 21.81
CA ILE A 125 -11.97 12.36 22.92
C ILE A 125 -12.74 13.29 23.85
N GLU A 126 -14.05 13.08 23.90
CA GLU A 126 -14.96 13.72 24.84
C GLU A 126 -15.11 12.84 26.08
N PHE A 127 -14.64 13.31 27.23
CA PHE A 127 -14.66 12.56 28.48
C PHE A 127 -15.90 12.86 29.32
N LYS A 128 -16.64 11.81 29.70
CA LYS A 128 -17.76 11.92 30.65
C LYS A 128 -17.32 12.33 32.06
N ASN A 129 -16.11 11.91 32.47
CA ASN A 129 -15.57 12.18 33.79
C ASN A 129 -14.20 12.83 33.62
N TRP A 130 -14.14 14.12 33.92
CA TRP A 130 -12.96 14.95 33.77
C TRP A 130 -11.98 14.78 34.94
N ASN A 131 -11.63 13.54 35.26
CA ASN A 131 -10.69 13.18 36.32
C ASN A 131 -9.41 12.62 35.70
N ILE A 132 -8.24 13.05 36.19
CA ILE A 132 -6.94 12.65 35.64
C ILE A 132 -6.71 11.14 35.61
N ASP A 133 -7.13 10.40 36.64
CA ASP A 133 -6.97 8.95 36.70
C ASP A 133 -7.86 8.24 35.67
N PHE A 134 -9.06 8.77 35.46
CA PHE A 134 -9.99 8.23 34.47
C PHE A 134 -9.53 8.53 33.04
N VAL A 135 -9.04 9.76 32.80
CA VAL A 135 -8.48 10.20 31.52
C VAL A 135 -7.24 9.39 31.18
N GLU A 136 -6.27 9.28 32.09
CA GLU A 136 -5.04 8.51 31.91
C GLU A 136 -5.34 7.05 31.57
N LYS A 137 -6.19 6.39 32.36
CA LYS A 137 -6.54 4.98 32.12
C LYS A 137 -7.18 4.76 30.75
N THR A 138 -8.08 5.66 30.35
CA THR A 138 -8.81 5.56 29.09
C THR A 138 -7.88 5.80 27.90
N ILE A 139 -7.08 6.86 27.93
CA ILE A 139 -6.12 7.18 26.86
C ILE A 139 -5.09 6.07 26.73
N SER A 140 -4.51 5.60 27.84
CA SER A 140 -3.57 4.47 27.84
C SER A 140 -4.17 3.24 27.15
N ASN A 141 -5.45 2.92 27.41
CA ASN A 141 -6.11 1.78 26.78
C ASN A 141 -6.40 2.00 25.30
N ILE A 142 -6.83 3.21 24.91
CA ILE A 142 -7.06 3.58 23.50
C ILE A 142 -5.74 3.47 22.72
N ILE A 143 -4.66 4.06 23.23
CA ILE A 143 -3.34 3.97 22.63
C ILE A 143 -2.92 2.50 22.52
N LEU A 144 -2.99 1.71 23.58
CA LEU A 144 -2.63 0.29 23.47
C LEU A 144 -3.48 -0.46 22.42
N SER A 145 -4.79 -0.21 22.36
CA SER A 145 -5.66 -0.86 21.38
C SER A 145 -5.34 -0.48 19.93
N LEU A 146 -4.92 0.75 19.68
CA LEU A 146 -4.55 1.24 18.35
C LEU A 146 -3.16 0.73 17.91
N PHE A 147 -2.21 0.66 18.85
CA PHE A 147 -0.80 0.45 18.52
C PHE A 147 -0.35 -1.01 18.64
N LEU A 148 -0.92 -1.81 19.54
CA LEU A 148 -0.51 -3.20 19.70
C LEU A 148 -0.61 -4.01 18.39
N PRO A 149 -1.67 -3.88 17.57
CA PRO A 149 -1.73 -4.59 16.28
C PRO A 149 -0.64 -4.16 15.30
N GLU A 150 -0.34 -2.86 15.21
CA GLU A 150 0.69 -2.31 14.32
C GLU A 150 2.09 -2.75 14.75
N GLN A 151 2.38 -2.71 16.05
CA GLN A 151 3.65 -3.14 16.62
C GLN A 151 3.86 -4.64 16.47
N ALA A 152 2.82 -5.46 16.68
CA ALA A 152 2.87 -6.89 16.43
C ALA A 152 3.14 -7.20 14.96
N ALA A 153 2.53 -6.45 14.02
CA ALA A 153 2.77 -6.61 12.59
C ALA A 153 4.22 -6.23 12.19
N ILE A 154 4.74 -5.13 12.72
CA ILE A 154 6.14 -4.70 12.48
C ILE A 154 7.12 -5.70 13.08
N LYS A 155 6.87 -6.15 14.32
CA LYS A 155 7.71 -7.12 15.01
C LYS A 155 7.75 -8.45 14.25
N LYS A 156 6.58 -8.94 13.85
CA LYS A 156 6.45 -10.13 12.98
C LYS A 156 7.25 -9.96 11.69
N PHE A 157 7.08 -8.83 11.00
CA PHE A 157 7.76 -8.54 9.74
C PHE A 157 9.30 -8.51 9.87
N ILE A 158 9.85 -8.07 11.01
CA ILE A 158 11.29 -7.87 11.18
C ILE A 158 11.98 -9.06 11.88
N LEU A 159 11.29 -9.74 12.81
CA LEU A 159 11.86 -10.84 13.61
C LEU A 159 11.63 -12.23 13.04
N GLU A 160 10.59 -12.44 12.24
CA GLU A 160 10.30 -13.74 11.64
C GLU A 160 10.66 -13.74 10.15
N PRO A 161 11.93 -14.00 9.76
CA PRO A 161 12.19 -14.41 8.40
C PRO A 161 11.71 -15.87 8.23
N SER A 162 10.47 -16.01 7.75
CA SER A 162 9.89 -17.12 6.97
C SER A 162 9.49 -18.46 7.62
N ALA A 163 8.21 -18.85 7.46
CA ALA A 163 7.73 -20.24 7.34
C ALA A 163 6.33 -20.37 6.69
N ASP A 164 5.42 -19.40 6.86
CA ASP A 164 4.07 -19.41 6.26
C ASP A 164 4.00 -18.62 4.95
N ALA A 165 4.82 -19.01 3.99
CA ALA A 165 4.94 -18.34 2.69
C ALA A 165 3.61 -18.25 1.91
N LYS A 166 2.59 -19.07 2.18
CA LYS A 166 1.32 -19.01 1.44
C LYS A 166 0.43 -17.83 1.81
N VAL A 167 0.35 -17.46 3.10
CA VAL A 167 -0.49 -16.33 3.54
C VAL A 167 0.24 -14.99 3.32
N GLU A 168 1.57 -15.01 3.39
CA GLU A 168 2.42 -13.82 3.21
C GLU A 168 2.71 -13.46 1.75
N ILE A 169 2.82 -14.45 0.85
CA ILE A 169 2.96 -14.15 -0.59
C ILE A 169 1.70 -13.42 -1.10
N ASP A 170 0.52 -13.83 -0.64
CA ASP A 170 -0.73 -13.19 -1.05
C ASP A 170 -0.84 -11.77 -0.46
N SER A 171 -0.44 -11.54 0.80
CA SER A 171 -0.43 -10.18 1.38
C SER A 171 0.67 -9.26 0.81
N MET A 172 1.79 -9.81 0.33
CA MET A 172 2.81 -9.06 -0.40
C MET A 172 2.41 -8.77 -1.85
N ARG A 173 1.48 -9.56 -2.41
CA ARG A 173 0.93 -9.36 -3.76
C ARG A 173 -0.21 -8.35 -3.79
N THR A 174 -1.02 -8.28 -2.74
CA THR A 174 -2.22 -7.46 -2.71
C THR A 174 -1.97 -5.97 -2.45
N MET A 175 -2.78 -5.14 -3.08
CA MET A 175 -2.89 -3.72 -2.84
C MET A 175 -3.41 -3.46 -1.43
N LYS A 176 -2.94 -2.36 -0.83
CA LYS A 176 -3.57 -1.83 0.38
C LYS A 176 -4.96 -1.33 0.00
N TYR A 177 -5.94 -1.63 0.85
CA TYR A 177 -7.30 -1.12 0.72
C TYR A 177 -7.31 0.39 0.44
N SER A 178 -8.11 0.78 -0.55
CA SER A 178 -8.46 2.16 -0.87
C SER A 178 -9.94 2.24 -1.20
N PRO A 179 -10.66 3.30 -0.79
CA PRO A 179 -12.06 3.51 -1.18
C PRO A 179 -12.22 3.77 -2.69
N MET A 180 -11.13 4.15 -3.36
CA MET A 180 -11.09 4.40 -4.80
C MET A 180 -9.79 3.84 -5.40
N TYR A 181 -9.89 3.12 -6.51
CA TYR A 181 -8.73 2.74 -7.33
C TYR A 181 -8.83 3.33 -8.72
N GLN A 182 -7.68 3.58 -9.33
CA GLN A 182 -7.59 3.89 -10.74
C GLN A 182 -7.03 2.69 -11.49
N VAL A 183 -7.73 2.20 -12.50
CA VAL A 183 -7.31 1.06 -13.33
C VAL A 183 -6.98 1.59 -14.72
N THR A 184 -5.73 1.43 -15.14
CA THR A 184 -5.22 1.92 -16.42
C THR A 184 -4.87 0.75 -17.32
N PHE A 185 -5.51 0.66 -18.49
CA PHE A 185 -5.15 -0.28 -19.55
C PHE A 185 -4.24 0.40 -20.57
N SER A 186 -3.06 -0.15 -20.82
CA SER A 186 -2.12 0.41 -21.81
C SER A 186 -1.78 -0.61 -22.90
N LEU A 187 -2.01 -0.25 -24.16
CA LEU A 187 -1.50 -0.98 -25.30
C LEU A 187 -0.12 -0.42 -25.65
N MET A 188 0.92 -1.20 -25.40
CA MET A 188 2.29 -0.80 -25.65
C MET A 188 2.82 -1.45 -26.92
N ASN A 189 3.30 -0.63 -27.84
CA ASN A 189 3.89 -1.05 -29.10
C ASN A 189 5.39 -0.73 -29.12
N GLY A 190 6.24 -1.77 -29.17
CA GLY A 190 7.69 -1.60 -29.21
C GLY A 190 8.21 -0.90 -30.46
N ASP A 191 7.57 -1.09 -31.62
CA ASP A 191 7.98 -0.40 -32.86
C ASP A 191 6.80 -0.22 -33.85
N PRO A 192 6.18 0.97 -33.89
CA PRO A 192 5.07 1.26 -34.80
C PRO A 192 5.48 1.27 -36.27
N SER A 193 6.78 1.38 -36.58
CA SER A 193 7.29 1.34 -37.96
C SER A 193 7.12 -0.05 -38.57
N SER A 194 7.17 -1.09 -37.74
CA SER A 194 7.05 -2.48 -38.16
C SER A 194 5.60 -2.98 -38.17
N LEU A 195 4.81 -2.52 -37.19
CA LEU A 195 3.41 -2.89 -37.04
C LEU A 195 2.69 -1.77 -36.29
N LEU A 196 1.69 -1.15 -36.92
CA LEU A 196 0.78 -0.26 -36.21
C LEU A 196 -0.24 -1.11 -35.44
N VAL A 197 -0.48 -0.80 -34.16
CA VAL A 197 -1.43 -1.56 -33.33
C VAL A 197 -2.46 -0.65 -32.71
N ASP A 198 -3.68 -1.17 -32.61
CA ASP A 198 -4.82 -0.53 -31.96
C ASP A 198 -5.74 -1.60 -31.35
N TRP A 199 -6.78 -1.23 -30.61
CA TRP A 199 -7.65 -2.17 -29.90
C TRP A 199 -9.07 -1.66 -29.64
N ASP A 200 -10.05 -2.57 -29.67
CA ASP A 200 -11.45 -2.29 -29.25
C ASP A 200 -11.62 -2.48 -27.73
N ILE A 201 -10.84 -1.72 -26.94
CA ILE A 201 -10.77 -1.87 -25.49
C ILE A 201 -12.05 -1.40 -24.78
N GLU A 202 -12.74 -0.39 -25.32
CA GLU A 202 -13.96 0.17 -24.71
C GLU A 202 -15.05 -0.91 -24.57
N ARG A 203 -15.33 -1.66 -25.65
CA ARG A 203 -16.28 -2.76 -25.61
C ARG A 203 -15.81 -3.91 -24.72
N ALA A 204 -14.52 -4.19 -24.72
CA ALA A 204 -13.94 -5.22 -23.87
C ALA A 204 -14.09 -4.88 -22.37
N VAL A 205 -13.87 -3.63 -21.99
CA VAL A 205 -14.06 -3.12 -20.63
C VAL A 205 -15.53 -3.19 -20.22
N ASP A 206 -16.44 -2.64 -21.03
CA ASP A 206 -17.88 -2.63 -20.71
C ASP A 206 -18.46 -4.05 -20.58
N LYS A 207 -17.99 -5.00 -21.40
CA LYS A 207 -18.51 -6.36 -21.39
C LYS A 207 -17.85 -7.30 -20.38
N TYR A 208 -16.53 -7.21 -20.21
CA TYR A 208 -15.76 -8.17 -19.40
C TYR A 208 -15.40 -7.63 -18.01
N LEU A 209 -15.00 -6.36 -17.90
CA LEU A 209 -14.54 -5.80 -16.63
C LEU A 209 -15.69 -5.23 -15.79
N LYS A 210 -16.64 -4.55 -16.42
CA LYS A 210 -17.74 -3.87 -15.73
C LYS A 210 -18.54 -4.75 -14.76
N PRO A 211 -18.91 -6.01 -15.08
CA PRO A 211 -19.61 -6.86 -14.12
C PRO A 211 -18.83 -7.05 -12.82
N PHE A 212 -17.50 -7.17 -12.92
CA PHE A 212 -16.63 -7.28 -11.76
C PHE A 212 -16.56 -5.96 -10.98
N VAL A 213 -16.40 -4.82 -11.68
CA VAL A 213 -16.34 -3.49 -11.05
C VAL A 213 -17.65 -3.17 -10.32
N ASP A 214 -18.80 -3.49 -10.93
CA ASP A 214 -20.11 -3.26 -10.34
C ASP A 214 -20.30 -4.06 -9.04
N GLU A 215 -19.85 -5.32 -9.00
CA GLU A 215 -19.91 -6.17 -7.80
C GLU A 215 -19.05 -5.63 -6.65
N ILE A 216 -17.84 -5.13 -6.94
CA ILE A 216 -16.92 -4.64 -5.90
C ILE A 216 -17.18 -3.18 -5.49
N SER A 217 -18.02 -2.45 -6.22
CA SER A 217 -18.34 -1.03 -5.96
C SER A 217 -18.87 -0.78 -4.56
N ILE A 218 -19.45 -1.80 -3.91
CA ILE A 218 -19.90 -1.74 -2.51
C ILE A 218 -18.74 -1.59 -1.51
N ILE A 219 -17.52 -1.99 -1.90
CA ILE A 219 -16.32 -1.95 -1.07
C ILE A 219 -15.35 -0.88 -1.56
N SER A 220 -15.16 -0.75 -2.87
CA SER A 220 -14.24 0.22 -3.47
C SER A 220 -14.68 0.60 -4.87
N ASN A 221 -14.70 1.90 -5.15
CA ASN A 221 -15.01 2.42 -6.48
C ASN A 221 -13.78 2.36 -7.39
N MET A 222 -13.99 2.22 -8.70
CA MET A 222 -12.90 2.20 -9.67
C MET A 222 -13.16 3.15 -10.84
N THR A 223 -12.15 3.94 -11.20
CA THR A 223 -12.08 4.63 -12.49
C THR A 223 -11.28 3.78 -13.46
N VAL A 224 -11.76 3.65 -14.70
CA VAL A 224 -11.07 2.90 -15.75
C VAL A 224 -10.62 3.87 -16.83
N GLU A 225 -9.34 3.82 -17.14
CA GLU A 225 -8.72 4.58 -18.23
C GLU A 225 -8.03 3.64 -19.20
N SER A 226 -7.88 4.08 -20.44
CA SER A 226 -7.16 3.31 -21.46
C SER A 226 -6.31 4.23 -22.34
N GLN A 227 -5.17 3.70 -22.79
CA GLN A 227 -4.24 4.43 -23.66
C GLN A 227 -3.50 3.50 -24.63
N VAL A 228 -2.99 4.08 -25.71
CA VAL A 228 -2.10 3.42 -26.66
C VAL A 228 -0.76 4.17 -26.63
N GLN A 229 0.33 3.45 -26.36
CA GLN A 229 1.68 3.99 -26.31
C GLN A 229 2.55 3.32 -27.37
N HIS A 230 3.18 4.13 -28.21
CA HIS A 230 4.12 3.67 -29.23
C HIS A 230 5.58 3.90 -28.81
N TYR A 231 6.49 3.22 -29.49
CA TYR A 231 7.94 3.24 -29.23
C TYR A 231 8.31 2.74 -27.82
N ALA A 232 7.53 1.81 -27.28
CA ALA A 232 7.74 1.23 -25.96
C ALA A 232 8.85 0.16 -26.00
N ARG A 233 10.09 0.52 -26.33
CA ARG A 233 11.20 -0.43 -26.41
C ARG A 233 11.71 -0.82 -25.02
N PHE A 234 12.24 -2.03 -24.89
CA PHE A 234 12.91 -2.44 -23.66
C PHE A 234 14.22 -1.68 -23.47
N THR A 235 14.52 -1.36 -22.22
CA THR A 235 15.84 -0.85 -21.79
C THR A 235 16.87 -1.97 -21.59
N PHE A 236 16.45 -3.23 -21.74
CA PHE A 236 17.28 -4.43 -21.60
C PHE A 236 17.03 -5.38 -22.77
N GLU A 237 18.01 -6.24 -23.06
CA GLU A 237 17.90 -7.21 -24.15
C GLU A 237 17.30 -8.54 -23.65
N PRO A 238 16.20 -9.03 -24.25
CA PRO A 238 15.68 -10.37 -23.97
C PRO A 238 16.70 -11.46 -24.34
N ARG A 239 16.64 -12.61 -23.66
CA ARG A 239 17.55 -13.73 -23.98
C ARG A 239 17.14 -14.37 -25.31
N LYS A 240 18.08 -14.52 -26.23
CA LYS A 240 17.87 -15.20 -27.51
C LYS A 240 18.04 -16.72 -27.35
N ASN A 241 17.11 -17.50 -27.90
CA ASN A 241 17.32 -18.95 -28.03
C ASN A 241 18.39 -19.21 -29.09
N ILE A 242 19.51 -19.83 -28.71
CA ILE A 242 20.60 -20.19 -29.64
C ILE A 242 20.38 -21.60 -30.20
N ASN A 243 19.48 -22.40 -29.62
CA ASN A 243 19.39 -23.84 -29.87
C ASN A 243 18.30 -24.27 -30.86
N ASN A 244 17.43 -23.36 -31.34
CA ASN A 244 16.36 -23.69 -32.29
C ASN A 244 16.50 -22.90 -33.60
N GLU A 245 16.11 -23.52 -34.71
CA GLU A 245 16.14 -22.95 -36.07
C GLU A 245 15.27 -21.69 -36.24
N ASN A 246 14.36 -21.42 -35.29
CA ASN A 246 13.57 -20.19 -35.22
C ASN A 246 14.06 -19.29 -34.09
N GLU A 247 14.53 -18.10 -34.44
CA GLU A 247 14.92 -17.07 -33.47
C GLU A 247 13.69 -16.70 -32.61
N SER A 248 13.74 -17.04 -31.32
CA SER A 248 12.71 -16.68 -30.34
C SER A 248 13.37 -16.01 -29.15
N PHE A 249 12.67 -15.04 -28.58
CA PHE A 249 13.16 -14.23 -27.46
C PHE A 249 12.44 -14.59 -26.18
N TYR A 250 13.17 -14.60 -25.07
CA TYR A 250 12.63 -14.94 -23.77
C TYR A 250 12.85 -13.88 -22.70
N LEU A 251 11.80 -13.63 -21.93
CA LEU A 251 11.86 -12.90 -20.67
C LEU A 251 11.96 -13.91 -19.52
N THR A 252 13.09 -13.89 -18.80
CA THR A 252 13.26 -14.68 -17.58
C THR A 252 12.75 -13.90 -16.37
N PRO A 253 12.42 -14.58 -15.25
CA PRO A 253 11.92 -13.92 -14.04
C PRO A 253 12.84 -12.81 -13.50
N GLU A 254 14.14 -12.92 -13.74
CA GLU A 254 15.16 -11.93 -13.39
C GLU A 254 14.98 -10.58 -14.11
N LEU A 255 14.43 -10.61 -15.34
CA LEU A 255 14.24 -9.44 -16.19
C LEU A 255 12.87 -8.78 -16.00
N LEU A 256 11.87 -9.51 -15.47
CA LEU A 256 10.51 -9.00 -15.32
C LEU A 256 10.39 -7.76 -14.43
N PRO A 257 11.12 -7.63 -13.30
CA PRO A 257 11.07 -6.41 -12.49
C PRO A 257 11.59 -5.17 -13.24
N HIS A 258 12.49 -5.36 -14.21
CA HIS A 258 13.04 -4.26 -15.01
C HIS A 258 12.06 -3.78 -16.09
N PHE A 259 10.99 -4.54 -16.35
CA PHE A 259 9.97 -4.19 -17.35
C PHE A 259 9.37 -2.80 -17.08
N ILE A 260 8.92 -2.50 -15.85
CA ILE A 260 8.32 -1.20 -15.51
C ILE A 260 9.36 -0.05 -15.52
N ASN A 261 10.63 -0.37 -15.27
CA ASN A 261 11.69 0.63 -15.17
C ASN A 261 12.25 1.05 -16.54
N ALA A 262 11.56 0.71 -17.64
CA ALA A 262 11.88 1.27 -18.94
C ALA A 262 11.62 2.79 -18.88
N ALA A 263 12.68 3.58 -19.05
CA ALA A 263 12.72 5.03 -18.79
C ALA A 263 11.79 5.90 -19.67
N GLU A 264 10.95 5.27 -20.51
CA GLU A 264 10.13 5.93 -21.52
C GLU A 264 8.62 5.68 -21.34
N TRP A 265 8.20 4.86 -20.37
CA TRP A 265 6.76 4.62 -20.14
C TRP A 265 6.19 5.71 -19.26
N ASN A 266 5.69 6.78 -19.90
CA ASN A 266 4.87 7.80 -19.26
C ASN A 266 3.52 7.19 -18.83
N LEU A 267 3.54 6.35 -17.81
CA LEU A 267 2.36 5.82 -17.11
C LEU A 267 1.75 6.85 -16.15
N ALA A 268 2.11 8.12 -16.32
CA ALA A 268 1.70 9.20 -15.44
C ALA A 268 0.20 9.42 -15.58
N SER A 269 -0.56 8.89 -14.62
CA SER A 269 -1.93 9.31 -14.38
C SER A 269 -1.96 10.80 -14.01
N ALA A 270 -2.83 11.55 -14.66
CA ALA A 270 -3.07 12.94 -14.35
C ALA A 270 -3.73 13.05 -12.95
N VAL A 271 -2.93 13.45 -11.96
CA VAL A 271 -3.37 14.13 -10.73
C VAL A 271 -4.49 13.40 -9.96
N THR A 272 -4.22 12.20 -9.46
CA THR A 272 -5.07 11.60 -8.41
C THR A 272 -4.20 11.06 -7.27
N SER A 273 -4.67 11.19 -6.02
CA SER A 273 -4.00 10.65 -4.83
C SER A 273 -4.32 9.18 -4.57
N TYR A 274 -5.03 8.52 -5.50
CA TYR A 274 -5.54 7.16 -5.33
C TYR A 274 -4.57 6.12 -5.91
N PRO A 275 -4.50 4.90 -5.34
CA PRO A 275 -3.63 3.87 -5.87
C PRO A 275 -4.03 3.49 -7.32
N THR A 276 -3.02 3.41 -8.18
CA THR A 276 -3.19 3.05 -9.60
C THR A 276 -2.78 1.60 -9.85
N LEU A 277 -3.60 0.89 -10.62
CA LEU A 277 -3.42 -0.48 -11.10
C LEU A 277 -3.17 -0.44 -12.61
N ASN A 278 -2.06 -1.01 -13.06
CA ASN A 278 -1.63 -0.93 -14.46
C ASN A 278 -1.75 -2.28 -15.17
N PHE A 279 -2.53 -2.35 -16.24
CA PHE A 279 -2.67 -3.54 -17.07
C PHE A 279 -2.15 -3.27 -18.46
N ILE A 280 -1.05 -3.92 -18.83
CA ILE A 280 -0.36 -3.67 -20.10
C ILE A 280 -0.58 -4.84 -21.04
N LEU A 281 -1.04 -4.54 -22.25
CA LEU A 281 -0.92 -5.43 -23.40
C LEU A 281 0.30 -4.99 -24.21
N TYR A 282 1.36 -5.81 -24.20
CA TYR A 282 2.64 -5.48 -24.83
C TYR A 282 2.81 -6.22 -26.15
N VAL A 283 3.12 -5.47 -27.20
CA VAL A 283 3.50 -5.99 -28.52
C VAL A 283 4.98 -5.68 -28.75
N PRO A 284 5.85 -6.71 -28.86
CA PRO A 284 7.29 -6.51 -29.03
C PRO A 284 7.64 -5.85 -30.37
N SER A 285 8.84 -5.29 -30.47
CA SER A 285 9.41 -4.86 -31.77
C SER A 285 9.72 -6.07 -32.65
N LEU A 286 9.90 -5.84 -33.96
CA LEU A 286 10.26 -6.91 -34.91
C LEU A 286 11.55 -7.65 -34.51
N GLU A 287 12.54 -6.90 -34.03
CA GLU A 287 13.85 -7.43 -33.62
C GLU A 287 13.79 -8.33 -32.39
N GLN A 288 12.68 -8.28 -31.63
CA GLN A 288 12.48 -9.02 -30.38
C GLN A 288 11.25 -9.94 -30.46
N SER A 289 10.75 -10.20 -31.66
CA SER A 289 9.56 -11.00 -31.92
C SER A 289 9.94 -12.35 -32.53
N PRO A 290 9.29 -13.47 -32.15
CA PRO A 290 8.30 -13.59 -31.08
C PRO A 290 8.92 -13.58 -29.68
N LEU A 291 8.22 -12.95 -28.74
CA LEU A 291 8.63 -12.82 -27.33
C LEU A 291 7.77 -13.72 -26.43
N TYR A 292 8.44 -14.54 -25.61
CA TYR A 292 7.79 -15.44 -24.67
C TYR A 292 8.33 -15.26 -23.25
N ILE A 293 7.48 -15.47 -22.25
CA ILE A 293 7.89 -15.44 -20.84
C ILE A 293 8.23 -16.84 -20.36
N GLN A 294 9.32 -16.98 -19.62
CA GLN A 294 9.74 -18.24 -19.01
C GLN A 294 9.53 -18.23 -17.49
N ASP A 295 9.21 -19.39 -16.94
CA ASP A 295 9.20 -19.63 -15.49
C ASP A 295 10.63 -19.83 -14.94
N SER A 296 10.76 -19.93 -13.61
CA SER A 296 12.05 -20.19 -12.94
C SER A 296 12.70 -21.54 -13.31
N LYS A 297 11.96 -22.41 -14.01
CA LYS A 297 12.44 -23.71 -14.49
C LYS A 297 12.80 -23.68 -15.99
N GLY A 298 12.67 -22.52 -16.64
CA GLY A 298 12.95 -22.33 -18.07
C GLY A 298 11.82 -22.75 -19.01
N ASN A 299 10.64 -23.10 -18.49
CA ASN A 299 9.49 -23.46 -19.33
C ASN A 299 8.75 -22.20 -19.78
N VAL A 300 8.23 -22.21 -21.01
CA VAL A 300 7.38 -21.12 -21.51
C VAL A 300 6.06 -21.10 -20.75
N VAL A 301 5.66 -19.92 -20.28
CA VAL A 301 4.39 -19.70 -19.58
C VAL A 301 3.24 -19.70 -20.59
N ASN A 302 2.24 -20.56 -20.37
CA ASN A 302 1.11 -20.76 -21.30
C ASN A 302 0.36 -19.47 -21.67
N ASN A 303 0.14 -18.58 -20.70
CA ASN A 303 -0.64 -17.36 -20.90
C ASN A 303 0.20 -16.15 -21.34
N ASN A 304 1.51 -16.35 -21.54
CA ASN A 304 2.48 -15.30 -21.88
C ASN A 304 2.28 -13.99 -21.09
N ALA A 305 2.08 -14.13 -19.78
CA ALA A 305 1.71 -13.03 -18.91
C ALA A 305 2.36 -13.16 -17.54
N PHE A 306 2.57 -12.03 -16.87
CA PHE A 306 3.09 -11.98 -15.51
C PHE A 306 2.42 -10.86 -14.71
N LEU A 307 2.38 -11.06 -13.39
CA LEU A 307 1.85 -10.10 -12.43
C LEU A 307 3.01 -9.44 -11.70
N ILE A 308 2.91 -8.12 -11.52
CA ILE A 308 3.82 -7.36 -10.68
C ILE A 308 3.07 -6.98 -9.40
N PRO A 309 3.51 -7.51 -8.23
CA PRO A 309 2.90 -7.25 -6.94
C PRO A 309 2.64 -5.75 -6.70
N ARG A 310 1.44 -5.41 -6.22
CA ARG A 310 1.06 -4.04 -5.82
C ARG A 310 1.20 -3.00 -6.94
N TRP A 311 1.17 -3.45 -8.19
CA TRP A 311 1.30 -2.56 -9.34
C TRP A 311 0.31 -2.91 -10.43
N GLY A 312 0.23 -4.18 -10.83
CA GLY A 312 -0.56 -4.53 -12.00
C GLY A 312 -0.05 -5.76 -12.74
N GLY A 313 -0.45 -5.91 -13.99
CA GLY A 313 -0.13 -7.09 -14.79
C GLY A 313 0.23 -6.76 -16.23
N VAL A 314 0.97 -7.67 -16.84
CA VAL A 314 1.46 -7.53 -18.22
C VAL A 314 1.13 -8.81 -18.98
N VAL A 315 0.58 -8.66 -20.17
CA VAL A 315 0.35 -9.72 -21.15
C VAL A 315 1.14 -9.39 -22.40
N VAL A 316 1.91 -10.35 -22.91
CA VAL A 316 2.70 -10.19 -24.14
C VAL A 316 1.98 -10.88 -25.29
N GLU A 317 1.66 -10.12 -26.33
CA GLU A 317 1.01 -10.62 -27.55
C GLU A 317 1.97 -10.56 -28.75
N ASN A 318 1.94 -11.62 -29.56
CA ASN A 318 2.74 -11.74 -30.78
C ASN A 318 1.81 -11.76 -32.01
N PRO A 319 1.21 -10.61 -32.39
CA PRO A 319 0.29 -10.53 -33.52
C PRO A 319 0.97 -10.81 -34.85
N ASN A 320 0.20 -11.30 -35.83
CA ASN A 320 0.70 -11.48 -37.19
C ASN A 320 0.98 -10.11 -37.84
N ARG A 321 2.20 -9.96 -38.37
CA ARG A 321 2.70 -8.70 -38.96
C ARG A 321 2.46 -8.58 -40.47
N SER A 322 1.85 -9.57 -41.10
CA SER A 322 1.72 -9.66 -42.57
C SER A 322 1.01 -8.46 -43.21
N THR A 323 0.12 -7.79 -42.47
CA THR A 323 -0.70 -6.67 -42.93
C THR A 323 -0.11 -5.29 -42.59
N GLY A 324 0.97 -5.21 -41.79
CA GLY A 324 1.58 -3.95 -41.33
C GLY A 324 0.75 -3.14 -40.32
N SER A 325 -0.51 -3.50 -40.11
CA SER A 325 -1.38 -3.01 -39.04
C SER A 325 -2.20 -4.14 -38.44
N HIS A 326 -2.42 -4.11 -37.13
CA HIS A 326 -3.23 -5.06 -36.39
C HIS A 326 -4.08 -4.36 -35.33
N THR A 327 -5.40 -4.42 -35.50
CA THR A 327 -6.34 -3.94 -34.48
C THR A 327 -6.89 -5.13 -33.72
N PHE A 328 -6.59 -5.21 -32.41
CA PHE A 328 -7.11 -6.26 -31.54
C PHE A 328 -8.63 -6.12 -31.42
N THR A 329 -9.33 -7.11 -31.94
CA THR A 329 -10.79 -7.17 -31.89
C THR A 329 -11.27 -7.55 -30.50
N PHE A 330 -12.54 -7.24 -30.21
CA PHE A 330 -13.21 -7.64 -28.98
C PHE A 330 -13.05 -9.14 -28.65
N GLY A 331 -13.08 -10.02 -29.65
CA GLY A 331 -12.91 -11.46 -29.47
C GLY A 331 -11.49 -11.86 -29.08
N GLU A 332 -10.47 -11.21 -29.66
CA GLU A 332 -9.06 -11.45 -29.35
C GLU A 332 -8.70 -10.93 -27.96
N LEU A 333 -9.27 -9.80 -27.55
CA LEU A 333 -9.06 -9.23 -26.21
C LEU A 333 -9.63 -10.08 -25.08
N LYS A 334 -10.52 -11.04 -25.36
CA LYS A 334 -11.14 -11.91 -24.34
C LYS A 334 -10.11 -12.63 -23.49
N SER A 335 -9.04 -13.15 -24.10
CA SER A 335 -7.98 -13.87 -23.40
C SER A 335 -7.22 -12.93 -22.45
N ALA A 336 -6.72 -11.81 -22.99
CA ALA A 336 -6.00 -10.80 -22.22
C ALA A 336 -6.86 -10.23 -21.06
N MET A 337 -8.12 -9.89 -21.32
CA MET A 337 -9.04 -9.37 -20.29
C MET A 337 -9.32 -10.40 -19.20
N SER A 338 -9.44 -11.69 -19.53
CA SER A 338 -9.60 -12.74 -18.53
C SER A 338 -8.38 -12.84 -17.60
N ILE A 339 -7.18 -12.70 -18.17
CA ILE A 339 -5.93 -12.67 -17.41
C ILE A 339 -5.87 -11.41 -16.53
N PHE A 340 -6.20 -10.24 -17.07
CA PHE A 340 -6.21 -8.99 -16.30
C PHE A 340 -7.21 -9.02 -15.14
N ILE A 341 -8.42 -9.56 -15.34
CA ILE A 341 -9.40 -9.69 -14.26
C ILE A 341 -8.91 -10.68 -13.18
N MET A 342 -8.30 -11.79 -13.58
CA MET A 342 -7.69 -12.73 -12.64
C MET A 342 -6.57 -12.06 -11.82
N GLN A 343 -5.71 -11.30 -12.49
CA GLN A 343 -4.64 -10.53 -11.86
C GLN A 343 -5.18 -9.45 -10.93
N LEU A 344 -6.21 -8.70 -11.37
CA LEU A 344 -6.90 -7.69 -10.57
C LEU A 344 -7.49 -8.28 -9.29
N ARG A 345 -8.18 -9.42 -9.39
CA ARG A 345 -8.69 -10.15 -8.22
C ARG A 345 -7.57 -10.51 -7.25
N GLY A 346 -6.48 -11.08 -7.78
CA GLY A 346 -5.31 -11.42 -6.97
C GLY A 346 -4.63 -10.20 -6.32
N LEU A 347 -4.73 -9.02 -6.93
CA LEU A 347 -4.23 -7.77 -6.35
C LEU A 347 -5.18 -7.18 -5.29
N LEU A 348 -6.47 -7.52 -5.28
CA LEU A 348 -7.42 -6.96 -4.32
C LEU A 348 -7.59 -7.83 -3.06
N GLY A 349 -7.19 -9.11 -3.14
CA GLY A 349 -7.22 -10.05 -2.02
C GLY A 349 -8.37 -11.05 -2.13
#